data_AF-A0A2G6DSG5-F1
#
_entry.id   AF-A0A2G6DSG5-F1
#
_cell.length_a   1.000
_cell.length_b   1.000
_cell.length_c   1.000
_cell.angle_alpha   90.00
_cell.angle_beta   90.00
_cell.angle_gamma   90.00
#
_symmetry.space_group_name_H-M   'P 1'
#
loop_
_entity.id
_entity.type
_entity.pdbx_description
1 polymer ?
#
loop_
_entity_poly.entity_id
_entity_poly.type
_entity_poly.pdbx_seq_one_letter_code
_entity_poly.pdbx_strand_id
1 'polypeptide(L)'
;MFLSIFVHSFYFFCIYYDNYIVDFVHILLYALFYMKKVITRTIEETHTLAKKYISHNTPSIITLQGDLGSGKTTFTQGVLRACGAKGPYTSPTFTIMKEYDVDMYGYERIYHIDAYRIGKDDMIELGWNDLMNNSRACLIIEWPENIADILPKDVQKILCAWVSETEREYTFL
;
A
#
# COMPACT_ATOMS: atom_id res chain seq x y z
N MET A 1 23.31 -9.60 -6.31
CA MET A 1 24.68 -9.33 -6.77
C MET A 1 24.94 -7.83 -7.00
N PHE A 2 24.02 -7.07 -7.58
CA PHE A 2 24.17 -5.61 -7.74
C PHE A 2 24.03 -4.79 -6.44
N LEU A 3 23.22 -5.24 -5.48
CA LEU A 3 23.05 -4.56 -4.19
C LEU A 3 24.31 -4.60 -3.30
N SER A 4 25.08 -5.70 -3.32
CA SER A 4 26.29 -5.81 -2.49
C SER A 4 27.45 -4.99 -3.04
N ILE A 5 27.52 -4.79 -4.36
CA ILE A 5 28.53 -3.95 -5.02
C ILE A 5 28.28 -2.47 -4.69
N PHE A 6 27.02 -2.04 -4.64
CA PHE A 6 26.67 -0.66 -4.26
C PHE A 6 27.00 -0.38 -2.79
N VAL A 7 26.69 -1.31 -1.89
CA VAL A 7 27.01 -1.19 -0.46
C VAL A 7 28.52 -1.18 -0.23
N HIS A 8 29.31 -2.03 -0.92
CA HIS A 8 30.78 -2.01 -0.78
C HIS A 8 31.42 -0.74 -1.38
N SER A 9 30.94 -0.29 -2.54
CA SER A 9 31.49 0.91 -3.18
C SER A 9 31.14 2.19 -2.41
N PHE A 10 29.99 2.22 -1.73
CA PHE A 10 29.60 3.32 -0.85
C PHE A 10 30.34 3.29 0.49
N TYR A 11 30.60 2.09 1.04
CA TYR A 11 31.43 1.93 2.25
C TYR A 11 32.86 2.43 2.02
N PHE A 12 33.44 2.16 0.85
CA PHE A 12 34.77 2.67 0.48
C PHE A 12 34.80 4.19 0.26
N PHE A 13 33.69 4.75 -0.24
CA PHE A 13 33.53 6.20 -0.41
C PHE A 13 33.36 6.93 0.93
N CYS A 14 32.68 6.30 1.90
CA CYS A 14 32.48 6.81 3.25
C CYS A 14 33.72 6.76 4.15
N ILE A 15 34.66 5.82 3.93
CA ILE A 15 35.94 5.79 4.67
C ILE A 15 36.81 7.02 4.37
N TYR A 16 36.58 7.70 3.23
CA TYR A 16 37.36 8.85 2.78
C TYR A 16 36.82 10.23 3.20
N TYR A 17 35.61 10.31 3.76
CA TYR A 17 34.98 11.56 4.17
C TYR A 17 34.63 11.55 5.67
N ASP A 18 34.65 12.74 6.28
CA ASP A 18 34.41 12.99 7.71
C ASP A 18 33.30 12.11 8.31
N ASN A 19 33.56 11.51 9.48
CA ASN A 19 32.64 10.62 10.19
C ASN A 19 31.22 11.22 10.34
N TYR A 20 31.11 12.55 10.42
CA TYR A 20 29.83 13.27 10.47
C TYR A 20 28.93 13.08 9.24
N ILE A 21 29.49 12.94 8.03
CA ILE A 21 28.71 12.73 6.81
C ILE A 21 28.16 11.29 6.79
N VAL A 22 28.95 10.32 7.24
CA VAL A 22 28.56 8.90 7.29
C VAL A 22 27.46 8.68 8.34
N ASP A 23 27.57 9.34 9.49
CA ASP A 23 26.55 9.33 10.54
C ASP A 23 25.27 10.01 10.07
N PHE A 24 25.36 11.14 9.38
CA PHE A 24 24.18 11.83 8.83
C PHE A 24 23.46 11.00 7.77
N VAL A 25 24.19 10.34 6.87
CA VAL A 25 23.60 9.44 5.88
C VAL A 25 22.97 8.21 6.54
N HIS A 26 23.61 7.62 7.55
CA HIS A 26 23.00 6.54 8.33
C HIS A 26 21.73 6.98 9.06
N ILE A 27 21.75 8.15 9.71
CA ILE A 27 20.59 8.72 10.39
C ILE A 27 19.47 9.02 9.38
N LEU A 28 19.80 9.55 8.20
CA LEU A 28 18.82 9.83 7.15
C LEU A 28 18.24 8.54 6.57
N LEU A 29 19.07 7.51 6.31
CA LEU A 29 18.60 6.20 5.85
C LEU A 29 17.76 5.49 6.92
N TYR A 30 18.17 5.58 8.18
CA TYR A 30 17.42 5.02 9.31
C TYR A 30 16.10 5.77 9.50
N ALA A 31 16.10 7.11 9.38
CA ALA A 31 14.90 7.93 9.40
C ALA A 31 14.00 7.62 8.21
N LEU A 32 14.51 7.51 6.98
CA LEU A 32 13.73 7.11 5.80
C LEU A 32 13.15 5.70 5.94
N PHE A 33 13.90 4.77 6.54
CA PHE A 33 13.42 3.42 6.83
C PHE A 33 12.36 3.40 7.94
N TYR A 34 12.53 4.19 9.01
CA TYR A 34 11.52 4.35 10.06
C TYR A 34 10.29 5.12 9.58
N MET A 35 10.45 6.08 8.66
CA MET A 35 9.37 6.85 8.05
C MET A 35 8.47 5.98 7.16
N LYS A 36 8.94 4.78 6.76
CA LYS A 36 8.12 3.79 6.07
C LYS A 36 7.22 2.99 7.00
N LYS A 37 7.38 3.07 8.34
CA LYS A 37 6.57 2.34 9.31
C LYS A 37 5.72 3.28 10.15
N VAL A 38 4.43 2.98 10.26
CA VAL A 38 3.50 3.77 11.08
C VAL A 38 2.67 2.83 11.95
N ILE A 39 2.65 3.12 13.26
CA ILE A 39 1.78 2.43 14.21
C ILE A 39 0.52 3.26 14.42
N THR A 40 -0.64 2.63 14.35
CA THR A 40 -1.94 3.23 14.69
C THR A 40 -2.57 2.45 15.84
N ARG A 41 -3.31 3.15 16.70
CA ARG A 41 -3.95 2.61 17.92
C ARG A 41 -5.47 2.60 17.87
N THR A 42 -6.03 3.30 16.89
CA THR A 42 -7.47 3.46 16.72
C THR A 42 -7.82 3.42 15.23
N ILE A 43 -9.10 3.18 14.97
CA ILE A 43 -9.65 3.22 13.61
C ILE A 43 -9.46 4.63 13.01
N GLU A 44 -9.64 5.66 13.81
CA GLU A 44 -9.48 7.07 13.42
C GLU A 44 -8.03 7.41 13.04
N GLU A 45 -7.05 6.86 13.76
CA GLU A 45 -5.64 7.00 13.41
C GLU A 45 -5.32 6.30 12.08
N THR A 46 -5.83 5.09 11.86
CA THR A 46 -5.72 4.41 10.55
C THR A 46 -6.36 5.21 9.44
N HIS A 47 -7.56 5.77 9.66
CA HIS A 47 -8.21 6.64 8.68
C HIS A 47 -7.40 7.91 8.38
N THR A 48 -6.78 8.50 9.41
CA THR A 48 -5.93 9.68 9.26
C THR A 48 -4.66 9.35 8.48
N LEU A 49 -4.06 8.19 8.73
CA LEU A 49 -2.93 7.68 7.96
C LEU A 49 -3.31 7.47 6.49
N ALA A 50 -4.41 6.78 6.22
CA ALA A 50 -4.91 6.55 4.87
C ALA A 50 -5.22 7.87 4.13
N LYS A 51 -5.81 8.85 4.82
CA LYS A 51 -6.05 10.20 4.28
C LYS A 51 -4.75 10.94 3.93
N LYS A 52 -3.70 10.80 4.75
CA LYS A 52 -2.39 11.41 4.45
C LYS A 52 -1.68 10.72 3.29
N TYR A 53 -1.94 9.42 3.11
CA TYR A 53 -1.36 8.62 2.05
C TYR A 53 -1.96 8.96 0.67
N ILE A 54 -3.28 9.04 0.55
CA ILE A 54 -3.95 9.29 -0.72
C ILE A 54 -3.80 10.74 -1.19
N SER A 55 -3.36 10.92 -2.43
CA SER A 55 -3.02 12.20 -3.08
C SER A 55 -2.94 12.04 -4.60
N HIS A 56 -2.72 13.14 -5.33
CA HIS A 56 -2.54 13.14 -6.80
C HIS A 56 -1.33 12.31 -7.27
N ASN A 57 -0.35 12.05 -6.40
CA ASN A 57 0.84 11.25 -6.70
C ASN A 57 0.68 9.79 -6.27
N THR A 58 -0.50 9.42 -5.74
CA THR A 58 -0.72 8.04 -5.29
C THR A 58 -0.80 7.13 -6.51
N PRO A 59 -0.08 6.00 -6.51
CA PRO A 59 -0.16 5.04 -7.60
C PRO A 59 -1.59 4.55 -7.83
N SER A 60 -1.92 4.23 -9.08
CA SER A 60 -3.23 3.70 -9.47
C SER A 60 -3.51 2.31 -8.91
N ILE A 61 -2.51 1.64 -8.32
CA ILE A 61 -2.65 0.32 -7.69
C ILE A 61 -1.98 0.35 -6.32
N ILE A 62 -2.78 0.08 -5.30
CA ILE A 62 -2.38 0.00 -3.89
C ILE A 62 -2.64 -1.43 -3.44
N THR A 63 -1.60 -2.11 -2.98
CA THR A 63 -1.71 -3.48 -2.47
C THR A 63 -1.58 -3.51 -0.95
N LEU A 64 -2.50 -4.21 -0.29
CA LEU A 64 -2.58 -4.35 1.17
C LEU A 64 -2.38 -5.83 1.53
N GLN A 65 -1.20 -6.15 2.05
CA GLN A 65 -0.85 -7.52 2.45
C GLN A 65 -0.77 -7.63 3.97
N GLY A 66 -1.30 -8.71 4.53
CA GLY A 66 -1.17 -9.01 5.95
C GLY A 66 -2.27 -9.94 6.45
N ASP A 67 -2.15 -10.40 7.69
CA ASP A 67 -3.06 -11.41 8.25
C ASP A 67 -4.49 -10.89 8.47
N LEU A 68 -5.40 -11.81 8.80
CA LEU A 68 -6.76 -11.44 9.19
C LEU A 68 -6.74 -10.49 10.39
N GLY A 69 -7.53 -9.42 10.33
CA GLY A 69 -7.60 -8.43 11.41
C GLY A 69 -6.43 -7.45 11.47
N SER A 70 -5.47 -7.49 10.53
CA SER A 70 -4.34 -6.56 10.46
C SER A 70 -4.70 -5.12 10.06
N GLY A 71 -5.97 -4.85 9.75
CA GLY A 71 -6.46 -3.50 9.45
C GLY A 71 -6.38 -3.08 7.99
N LYS A 72 -6.25 -4.04 7.05
CA LYS A 72 -6.32 -3.81 5.60
C LYS A 72 -7.61 -3.07 5.19
N THR A 73 -8.77 -3.66 5.46
CA THR A 73 -10.06 -3.03 5.17
C THR A 73 -10.23 -1.68 5.87
N THR A 74 -9.76 -1.52 7.11
CA THR A 74 -9.82 -0.23 7.82
C THR A 74 -9.00 0.85 7.11
N PHE A 75 -7.83 0.50 6.58
CA PHE A 75 -7.04 1.42 5.75
C PHE A 75 -7.81 1.81 4.48
N THR A 76 -8.37 0.82 3.77
CA THR A 76 -9.22 1.06 2.58
C THR A 76 -10.39 1.99 2.88
N GLN A 77 -11.09 1.79 4.00
CA GLN A 77 -12.16 2.67 4.46
C GLN A 77 -11.68 4.11 4.64
N GLY A 78 -10.48 4.30 5.18
CA GLY A 78 -9.85 5.61 5.31
C GLY A 78 -9.59 6.27 3.95
N VAL A 79 -9.09 5.52 2.96
CA VAL A 79 -8.87 6.02 1.60
C VAL A 79 -10.20 6.41 0.94
N LEU A 80 -11.20 5.53 0.99
CA LEU A 80 -12.53 5.78 0.41
C LEU A 80 -13.18 7.03 1.02
N ARG A 81 -13.13 7.18 2.35
CA ARG A 81 -13.62 8.36 3.05
C ARG A 81 -12.87 9.62 2.64
N ALA A 82 -11.54 9.54 2.52
CA ALA A 82 -10.73 10.67 2.11
C ALA A 82 -11.10 11.13 0.70
N CYS A 83 -11.36 10.20 -0.23
CA CYS A 83 -11.79 10.51 -1.60
C CYS A 83 -13.27 10.89 -1.76
N GLY A 84 -14.03 10.98 -0.66
CA GLY A 84 -15.45 11.35 -0.71
C GLY A 84 -16.37 10.29 -1.32
N ALA A 85 -15.93 9.03 -1.42
CA ALA A 85 -16.77 7.91 -1.84
C ALA A 85 -18.03 7.82 -0.98
N LYS A 86 -19.12 7.26 -1.50
CA LYS A 86 -20.32 6.99 -0.70
C LYS A 86 -20.27 5.58 -0.12
N GLY A 87 -20.63 5.45 1.16
CA GLY A 87 -20.70 4.17 1.86
C GLY A 87 -21.92 3.33 1.43
N PRO A 88 -21.99 2.07 1.91
CA PRO A 88 -21.15 1.48 2.95
C PRO A 88 -19.77 0.99 2.47
N TYR A 89 -18.75 1.15 3.32
CA TYR A 89 -17.37 0.71 3.07
C TYR A 89 -17.09 -0.63 3.77
N THR A 90 -17.61 -1.73 3.23
CA THR A 90 -17.43 -3.06 3.83
C THR A 90 -16.53 -3.92 2.95
N SER A 91 -15.75 -4.82 3.57
CA SER A 91 -14.88 -5.73 2.82
C SER A 91 -15.67 -6.50 1.74
N PRO A 92 -15.16 -6.56 0.49
CA PRO A 92 -15.78 -7.31 -0.57
C PRO A 92 -15.43 -8.80 -0.53
N THR A 93 -14.99 -9.40 0.58
CA THR A 93 -14.59 -10.82 0.66
C THR A 93 -15.55 -11.80 -0.03
N PHE A 94 -16.87 -11.55 -0.01
CA PHE A 94 -17.85 -12.40 -0.71
C PHE A 94 -18.19 -11.94 -2.13
N THR A 95 -18.14 -10.64 -2.41
CA THR A 95 -18.42 -10.09 -3.75
C THR A 95 -17.17 -10.01 -4.62
N ILE A 96 -16.00 -10.31 -4.04
CA ILE A 96 -14.63 -10.19 -4.55
C ILE A 96 -14.22 -8.74 -4.83
N MET A 97 -15.08 -7.97 -5.47
CA MET A 97 -14.84 -6.57 -5.83
C MET A 97 -16.03 -5.68 -5.46
N LYS A 98 -15.73 -4.42 -5.17
CA LYS A 98 -16.70 -3.31 -5.07
C LYS A 98 -16.19 -2.09 -5.78
N GLU A 99 -17.11 -1.34 -6.35
CA GLU A 99 -16.84 -0.10 -7.06
C GLU A 99 -17.37 1.08 -6.26
N TYR A 100 -16.59 2.16 -6.26
CA TYR A 100 -16.92 3.40 -5.59
C TYR A 100 -16.68 4.56 -6.55
N ASP A 101 -17.73 5.33 -6.84
CA ASP A 101 -17.60 6.58 -7.57
C ASP A 101 -16.93 7.62 -6.67
N VAL A 102 -15.89 8.27 -7.20
CA VAL A 102 -15.14 9.33 -6.54
C VAL A 102 -14.87 10.45 -7.53
N ASP A 103 -14.56 11.65 -7.03
CA ASP A 103 -14.11 12.75 -7.87
C ASP A 103 -13.00 13.49 -7.13
N MET A 104 -11.86 12.81 -6.99
CA MET A 104 -10.75 13.31 -6.19
C MET A 104 -9.42 12.77 -6.67
N TYR A 105 -8.40 13.62 -6.65
CA TYR A 105 -7.02 13.27 -7.03
C TYR A 105 -6.85 12.75 -8.47
N GLY A 106 -7.79 13.09 -9.37
CA GLY A 106 -7.76 12.63 -10.77
C GLY A 106 -8.37 11.25 -10.99
N TYR A 107 -8.89 10.62 -9.94
CA TYR A 107 -9.64 9.37 -10.03
C TYR A 107 -11.14 9.64 -10.08
N GLU A 108 -11.82 8.93 -10.98
CA GLU A 108 -13.29 8.87 -11.10
C GLU A 108 -13.87 7.63 -10.41
N ARG A 109 -13.01 6.63 -10.16
CA ARG A 109 -13.42 5.36 -9.58
C ARG A 109 -12.36 4.74 -8.68
N ILE A 110 -12.80 4.13 -7.59
CA ILE A 110 -11.99 3.22 -6.78
C ILE A 110 -12.59 1.82 -6.85
N TYR A 111 -11.75 0.85 -7.19
CA TYR A 111 -12.07 -0.58 -7.10
C TYR A 111 -11.44 -1.16 -5.85
N HIS A 112 -12.27 -1.57 -4.89
CA HIS A 112 -11.81 -2.34 -3.72
C HIS A 112 -11.93 -3.82 -4.06
N ILE A 113 -10.81 -4.52 -4.12
CA ILE A 113 -10.72 -5.94 -4.43
C ILE A 113 -10.19 -6.67 -3.19
N ASP A 114 -10.81 -7.80 -2.84
CA ASP A 114 -10.35 -8.73 -1.81
C ASP A 114 -10.10 -10.08 -2.46
N ALA A 115 -8.81 -10.39 -2.67
CA ALA A 115 -8.38 -11.61 -3.34
C ALA A 115 -8.25 -12.82 -2.40
N TYR A 116 -8.76 -12.76 -1.15
CA TYR A 116 -8.60 -13.83 -0.16
C TYR A 116 -9.06 -15.21 -0.64
N ARG A 117 -10.06 -15.27 -1.53
CA ARG A 117 -10.70 -16.51 -2.00
C ARG A 117 -10.53 -16.79 -3.49
N ILE A 118 -9.80 -15.94 -4.21
CA ILE A 118 -9.64 -16.05 -5.66
C ILE A 118 -8.17 -16.08 -6.04
N GLY A 119 -7.88 -16.73 -7.16
CA GLY A 119 -6.56 -16.72 -7.79
C GLY A 119 -6.50 -15.81 -9.00
N LYS A 120 -5.37 -15.90 -9.71
CA LYS A 120 -5.13 -15.11 -10.94
C LYS A 120 -6.16 -15.38 -12.04
N ASP A 121 -6.56 -16.63 -12.23
CA ASP A 121 -7.43 -17.02 -13.34
C ASP A 121 -8.84 -16.44 -13.14
N ASP A 122 -9.36 -16.52 -11.91
CA ASP A 122 -10.62 -15.87 -11.52
C ASP A 122 -10.55 -14.36 -11.75
N MET A 123 -9.44 -13.71 -11.39
CA MET A 123 -9.29 -12.25 -11.56
C MET A 123 -9.23 -11.85 -13.03
N ILE A 124 -8.62 -12.67 -13.89
CA ILE A 124 -8.60 -12.47 -15.35
C ILE A 124 -10.04 -12.57 -15.90
N GLU A 125 -10.82 -13.56 -15.48
CA GLU A 125 -12.22 -13.72 -15.89
C GLU A 125 -13.10 -12.56 -15.43
N LEU A 126 -12.80 -11.95 -14.27
CA LEU A 126 -13.47 -10.76 -13.75
C LEU A 126 -13.11 -9.46 -14.49
N GLY A 127 -12.31 -9.54 -15.57
CA GLY A 127 -11.99 -8.38 -16.40
C GLY A 127 -10.75 -7.61 -15.94
N TRP A 128 -9.72 -8.30 -15.44
CA TRP A 128 -8.45 -7.68 -15.04
C TRP A 128 -7.89 -6.67 -16.06
N ASN A 129 -7.94 -7.02 -17.35
CA ASN A 129 -7.43 -6.16 -18.42
C ASN A 129 -8.17 -4.82 -18.51
N ASP A 130 -9.48 -4.82 -18.32
CA ASP A 130 -10.28 -3.59 -18.38
C ASP A 130 -9.99 -2.69 -17.17
N LEU A 131 -9.83 -3.30 -15.99
CA LEU A 131 -9.44 -2.59 -14.77
C LEU A 131 -8.06 -1.92 -14.92
N MET A 132 -7.09 -2.65 -15.46
CA MET A 132 -5.72 -2.17 -15.68
C MET A 132 -5.62 -1.06 -16.72
N ASN A 133 -6.51 -1.06 -17.72
CA ASN A 133 -6.53 -0.04 -18.78
C ASN A 133 -7.27 1.25 -18.38
N ASN A 134 -7.95 1.27 -17.23
CA ASN A 134 -8.66 2.45 -16.76
C ASN A 134 -7.72 3.40 -16.00
N SER A 135 -7.15 4.37 -16.72
CA SER A 135 -6.24 5.38 -16.16
C SER A 135 -6.88 6.34 -15.16
N ARG A 136 -8.22 6.39 -15.09
CA ARG A 136 -8.98 7.20 -14.12
C ARG A 136 -9.48 6.38 -12.94
N ALA A 137 -9.01 5.13 -12.80
CA ALA A 137 -9.33 4.28 -11.68
C ALA A 137 -8.14 4.05 -10.77
N CYS A 138 -8.42 3.92 -9.47
CA CYS A 138 -7.50 3.41 -8.48
C CYS A 138 -7.97 2.04 -7.99
N LEU A 139 -7.08 1.06 -7.98
CA LEU A 139 -7.33 -0.29 -7.47
C LEU A 139 -6.72 -0.40 -6.08
N ILE A 140 -7.53 -0.81 -5.09
CA ILE A 140 -7.08 -1.16 -3.74
C ILE A 140 -7.29 -2.65 -3.57
N ILE A 141 -6.20 -3.41 -3.50
CA ILE A 141 -6.20 -4.87 -3.54
C ILE A 141 -5.75 -5.43 -2.20
N GLU A 142 -6.66 -6.07 -1.47
CA GLU A 142 -6.34 -6.89 -0.29
C GLU A 142 -5.93 -8.31 -0.72
N TRP A 143 -5.01 -8.91 0.04
CA TRP A 143 -4.44 -10.24 -0.25
C TRP A 143 -3.80 -10.35 -1.65
N PRO A 144 -2.97 -9.37 -2.06
CA PRO A 144 -2.34 -9.34 -3.38
C PRO A 144 -1.51 -10.58 -3.71
N GLU A 145 -1.02 -11.31 -2.70
CA GLU A 145 -0.25 -12.55 -2.84
C GLU A 145 -0.98 -13.63 -3.66
N ASN A 146 -2.31 -13.68 -3.60
CA ASN A 146 -3.09 -14.69 -4.33
C ASN A 146 -3.18 -14.42 -5.83
N ILE A 147 -2.88 -13.18 -6.25
CA ILE A 147 -2.89 -12.74 -7.65
C ILE A 147 -1.53 -12.13 -8.07
N ALA A 148 -0.46 -12.45 -7.34
CA ALA A 148 0.84 -11.82 -7.54
C ALA A 148 1.39 -11.96 -8.97
N ASP A 149 1.05 -13.05 -9.67
CA ASP A 149 1.48 -13.34 -11.05
C ASP A 149 1.00 -12.32 -12.08
N ILE A 150 -0.13 -11.64 -11.82
CA ILE A 150 -0.77 -10.71 -12.76
C ILE A 150 -0.60 -9.24 -12.35
N LEU A 151 -0.05 -9.00 -11.16
CA LEU A 151 0.26 -7.65 -10.69
C LEU A 151 1.47 -7.08 -11.44
N PRO A 152 1.48 -5.77 -11.75
CA PRO A 152 2.68 -5.09 -12.20
C PRO A 152 3.82 -5.20 -11.17
N LYS A 153 5.07 -5.16 -11.65
CA LYS A 153 6.25 -5.32 -10.77
C LYS A 153 6.44 -4.18 -9.78
N ASP A 154 6.04 -2.97 -10.17
CA ASP A 154 6.31 -1.74 -9.42
C ASP A 154 5.04 -1.22 -8.72
N VAL A 155 4.15 -2.12 -8.28
CA VAL A 155 2.98 -1.73 -7.48
C VAL A 155 3.37 -1.27 -6.09
N GLN A 156 2.67 -0.27 -5.59
CA GLN A 156 2.86 0.19 -4.22
C GLN A 156 2.34 -0.86 -3.25
N LYS A 157 3.22 -1.27 -2.33
CA LYS A 157 2.93 -2.33 -1.36
C LYS A 157 2.87 -1.77 0.04
N ILE A 158 1.81 -2.10 0.76
CA ILE A 158 1.62 -1.78 2.16
C ILE A 158 1.47 -3.09 2.92
N LEU A 159 2.41 -3.36 3.83
CA LEU A 159 2.31 -4.47 4.76
C LEU A 159 1.53 -4.00 5.99
N CYS A 160 0.46 -4.70 6.33
CA CYS A 160 -0.38 -4.49 7.50
C CYS A 160 -0.09 -5.60 8.52
N ALA A 161 0.30 -5.24 9.74
CA ALA A 161 0.57 -6.20 10.80
C ALA A 161 -0.28 -5.92 12.05
N TRP A 162 -0.73 -7.00 12.69
CA TRP A 162 -1.26 -6.93 14.05
C TRP A 162 -0.09 -6.88 15.03
N VAL A 163 -0.05 -5.87 15.90
CA VAL A 163 1.01 -5.72 16.91
C VAL A 163 0.47 -6.06 18.30
N SER A 164 -0.71 -5.55 18.62
CA SER A 164 -1.42 -5.84 19.87
C SER A 164 -2.92 -5.67 19.67
N GLU A 165 -3.71 -5.86 20.73
CA GLU A 165 -5.16 -5.69 20.68
C GLU A 165 -5.55 -4.32 20.09
N THR A 166 -4.87 -3.26 20.51
CA THR A 166 -5.13 -1.88 20.08
C THR A 166 -4.22 -1.42 18.95
N GLU A 167 -3.06 -2.05 18.73
CA GLU A 167 -2.05 -1.52 17.79
C GLU A 167 -2.00 -2.28 16.46
N ARG A 168 -1.89 -1.53 15.37
CA ARG A 168 -1.58 -2.01 14.01
C ARG A 168 -0.35 -1.30 13.49
N GLU A 169 0.47 -2.01 12.71
CA GLU A 169 1.61 -1.43 12.00
C GLU A 169 1.35 -1.46 10.49
N TYR A 170 1.65 -0.35 9.81
CA TYR A 170 1.62 -0.22 8.36
C TYR A 170 3.03 0.09 7.86
N THR A 171 3.58 -0.78 7.00
CA THR A 171 4.88 -0.58 6.35
C THR A 171 4.68 -0.29 4.86
N PHE A 172 5.09 0.90 4.40
CA PHE A 172 5.00 1.36 3.02
C PHE A 172 6.29 1.02 2.28
N LEU A 173 6.26 0.10 1.30
CA LEU A 173 7.44 -0.40 0.59
C LEU A 173 7.68 0.31 -0.73
#